data_AF-A0AAV5TJA3-F1
#
_entry.id   AF-A0AAV5TJA3-F1
#
_cell.length_a   1.000
_cell.length_b   1.000
_cell.length_c   1.000
_cell.angle_alpha   90.00
_cell.angle_beta   90.00
_cell.angle_gamma   90.00
#
_symmetry.space_group_name_H-M   'P 1'
#
loop_
_entity.id
_entity.type
_entity.pdbx_description
1 polymer ?
#
loop_
_entity_poly.entity_id
_entity_poly.type
_entity_poly.pdbx_seq_one_letter_code
_entity_poly.pdbx_strand_id
1 'polypeptide(L)'
;CIILQIIPSFGLPAGLFLVLLIGIDRLLSVYFPIFYKFKNVRRYLMYHGLAIICYALLQYSFAYVYFEDRNVICGPPEIYQGKAKALWGSLSFTVIILSVILYYAVWRKLKNTPSMANDHRLFRSILAIMGVLILGWLLTITMFVLVVFLLDWRGLFSNIHLQSL
;
A
#
# COMPACT_ATOMS: atom_id res chain seq x y z
N CYS A 1 -10.92 -18.40 10.62
CA CYS A 1 -10.02 -17.26 10.35
C CYS A 1 -10.29 -16.56 9.03
N ILE A 2 -10.50 -17.30 7.93
CA ILE A 2 -10.75 -16.73 6.59
C ILE A 2 -11.84 -15.64 6.60
N ILE A 3 -13.03 -15.91 7.18
CA ILE A 3 -14.14 -14.92 7.20
C ILE A 3 -13.77 -13.61 7.92
N LEU A 4 -13.12 -13.70 9.08
CA LEU A 4 -12.67 -12.53 9.85
C LEU A 4 -11.57 -11.73 9.14
N GLN A 5 -10.79 -12.40 8.28
CA GLN A 5 -9.70 -11.76 7.55
C GLN A 5 -10.09 -11.18 6.20
N ILE A 6 -11.28 -11.51 5.66
CA ILE A 6 -11.75 -10.92 4.39
C ILE A 6 -11.77 -9.38 4.48
N ILE A 7 -12.26 -8.83 5.60
CA ILE A 7 -12.35 -7.38 5.80
C ILE A 7 -10.97 -6.72 5.78
N PRO A 8 -9.99 -7.10 6.64
CA PRO A 8 -8.65 -6.50 6.60
C PRO A 8 -7.88 -6.81 5.31
N SER A 9 -8.08 -7.98 4.70
CA SER A 9 -7.41 -8.34 3.44
C SER A 9 -7.91 -7.52 2.25
N PHE A 10 -9.16 -7.05 2.28
CA PHE A 10 -9.67 -6.09 1.31
C PHE A 10 -9.27 -4.65 1.68
N GLY A 11 -9.37 -4.30 2.97
CA GLY A 11 -9.13 -2.95 3.47
C GLY A 11 -7.69 -2.48 3.30
N LEU A 12 -6.70 -3.36 3.49
CA LEU A 12 -5.27 -3.03 3.33
C LEU A 12 -4.91 -2.57 1.91
N PRO A 13 -5.15 -3.35 0.85
CA PRO A 13 -4.85 -2.93 -0.52
C PRO A 13 -5.75 -1.77 -0.98
N ALA A 14 -7.03 -1.76 -0.57
CA ALA A 14 -7.94 -0.67 -0.91
C ALA A 14 -7.49 0.66 -0.30
N GLY A 15 -7.06 0.67 0.97
CA GLY A 15 -6.55 1.86 1.65
C GLY A 15 -5.25 2.37 1.04
N LEU A 16 -4.34 1.46 0.67
CA LEU A 16 -3.10 1.82 0.00
C LEU A 16 -3.34 2.47 -1.37
N PHE A 17 -4.28 1.92 -2.16
CA PHE A 17 -4.62 2.47 -3.46
C PHE A 17 -5.43 3.77 -3.36
N LEU A 18 -6.33 3.87 -2.38
CA LEU A 18 -7.06 5.12 -2.08
C LEU A 18 -6.08 6.27 -1.82
N VAL A 19 -5.03 6.01 -1.07
CA VAL A 19 -3.95 6.96 -0.78
C VAL A 19 -3.25 7.47 -2.05
N LEU A 20 -2.97 6.56 -2.99
CA LEU A 20 -2.43 6.92 -4.30
C LEU A 20 -3.39 7.84 -5.06
N LEU A 21 -4.67 7.47 -5.08
CA LEU A 21 -5.72 8.25 -5.75
C LEU A 21 -5.91 9.64 -5.14
N ILE A 22 -5.81 9.78 -3.82
CA ILE A 22 -5.79 11.10 -3.15
C ILE A 22 -4.60 11.91 -3.65
N GLY A 23 -3.42 11.30 -3.81
CA GLY A 23 -2.25 11.95 -4.38
C GLY A 23 -2.49 12.46 -5.81
N ILE A 24 -3.13 11.65 -6.66
CA ILE A 24 -3.52 12.01 -8.04
C ILE A 24 -4.54 13.16 -8.03
N ASP A 25 -5.55 13.09 -7.17
CA ASP A 25 -6.58 14.13 -7.04
C ASP A 25 -5.95 15.49 -6.70
N ARG A 26 -5.00 15.50 -5.75
CA ARG A 26 -4.24 16.70 -5.39
C ARG A 26 -3.33 17.18 -6.51
N LEU A 27 -2.67 16.28 -7.23
CA LEU A 27 -1.88 16.66 -8.40
C LEU A 27 -2.74 17.34 -9.46
N LEU A 28 -3.90 16.77 -9.79
CA LEU A 28 -4.84 17.34 -10.76
C LEU A 28 -5.35 18.71 -10.31
N SER A 29 -5.68 18.88 -9.03
CA SER A 29 -6.12 20.16 -8.48
C SER A 29 -5.07 21.27 -8.63
N VAL A 30 -3.78 20.93 -8.46
CA VAL A 30 -2.69 21.92 -8.48
C VAL A 30 -2.16 22.18 -9.89
N TYR A 31 -2.07 21.16 -10.75
CA TYR A 31 -1.57 21.31 -12.12
C TYR A 31 -2.64 21.79 -13.10
N PHE A 32 -3.89 21.36 -12.92
CA PHE A 32 -5.00 21.65 -13.84
C PHE A 32 -6.24 22.19 -13.10
N PRO A 33 -6.14 23.33 -12.41
CA PRO A 33 -7.23 23.86 -11.58
C PRO A 33 -8.51 24.16 -12.38
N ILE A 34 -8.38 24.58 -13.64
CA ILE A 34 -9.51 24.88 -14.52
C ILE A 34 -10.28 23.60 -14.86
N PHE A 35 -9.57 22.57 -15.34
CA PHE A 35 -10.18 21.26 -15.63
C PHE A 35 -10.80 20.64 -14.37
N TYR A 36 -10.09 20.74 -13.23
CA TYR A 36 -10.56 20.23 -11.96
C TYR A 36 -11.86 20.89 -11.49
N LYS A 37 -12.06 22.19 -11.76
CA LYS A 37 -13.28 22.93 -11.41
C LYS A 37 -14.49 22.53 -12.26
N PHE A 38 -14.29 22.22 -13.54
CA PHE A 38 -15.38 21.88 -14.46
C PHE A 38 -15.70 20.36 -14.52
N LYS A 39 -15.04 19.55 -13.70
CA LYS A 39 -15.26 18.09 -13.70
C LYS A 39 -16.61 17.73 -13.08
N ASN A 40 -17.25 16.70 -13.62
CA ASN A 40 -18.42 16.08 -13.00
C ASN A 40 -17.99 15.23 -11.79
N VAL A 41 -18.16 15.78 -10.59
CA VAL A 41 -17.73 15.16 -9.31
C VAL A 41 -18.26 13.74 -9.15
N ARG A 42 -19.53 13.48 -9.48
CA ARG A 42 -20.14 12.15 -9.36
C ARG A 42 -19.45 11.10 -10.24
N ARG A 43 -19.23 11.42 -11.53
CA ARG A 43 -18.53 10.50 -12.45
C ARG A 43 -17.07 10.29 -12.03
N TYR A 44 -16.42 11.36 -11.62
CA TYR A 44 -15.04 11.30 -11.13
C TYR A 44 -14.87 10.36 -9.93
N LEU A 45 -15.75 10.49 -8.92
CA LEU A 45 -15.76 9.62 -7.75
C LEU A 45 -16.11 8.17 -8.09
N MET A 46 -17.02 7.94 -9.05
CA MET A 46 -17.33 6.59 -9.52
C MET A 46 -16.10 5.92 -10.15
N TYR A 47 -15.35 6.62 -11.00
CA TYR A 47 -14.11 6.07 -11.57
C TYR A 47 -13.06 5.76 -10.49
N HIS A 48 -12.93 6.62 -9.49
CA HIS A 48 -12.01 6.39 -8.37
C HIS A 48 -12.44 5.18 -7.53
N GLY A 49 -13.72 5.08 -7.19
CA GLY A 49 -14.28 3.93 -6.46
C GLY A 49 -14.11 2.62 -7.23
N LEU A 50 -14.39 2.63 -8.54
CA LEU A 50 -14.20 1.46 -9.39
C LEU A 50 -12.73 1.04 -9.43
N ALA A 51 -11.79 1.99 -9.56
CA ALA A 51 -10.36 1.69 -9.57
C ALA A 51 -9.89 1.05 -8.26
N ILE A 52 -10.38 1.52 -7.09
CA ILE A 52 -10.08 0.91 -5.78
C ILE A 52 -10.60 -0.53 -5.72
N ILE A 53 -11.85 -0.75 -6.12
CA ILE A 53 -12.47 -2.07 -6.10
C ILE A 53 -11.72 -3.01 -7.05
N CYS A 54 -11.40 -2.58 -8.27
CA CYS A 54 -10.64 -3.37 -9.22
C CYS A 54 -9.25 -3.75 -8.68
N TYR A 55 -8.53 -2.82 -8.07
CA TYR A 55 -7.22 -3.10 -7.47
C TYR A 55 -7.32 -4.10 -6.30
N ALA A 56 -8.30 -3.92 -5.42
CA ALA A 56 -8.51 -4.82 -4.29
C ALA A 56 -8.94 -6.23 -4.75
N LEU A 57 -9.79 -6.34 -5.78
CA LEU A 57 -10.19 -7.61 -6.38
C LEU A 57 -9.01 -8.29 -7.09
N LEU A 58 -8.16 -7.53 -7.79
CA LEU A 58 -6.95 -8.07 -8.41
C LEU A 58 -6.02 -8.69 -7.36
N GLN A 59 -5.75 -7.98 -6.27
CA GLN A 59 -4.97 -8.51 -5.15
C GLN A 59 -5.63 -9.76 -4.56
N TYR A 60 -6.94 -9.73 -4.32
CA TYR A 60 -7.68 -10.88 -3.82
C TYR A 60 -7.64 -12.08 -4.76
N SER A 61 -7.64 -11.86 -6.09
CA SER A 61 -7.54 -12.94 -7.07
C SER A 61 -6.21 -13.70 -6.97
N PHE A 62 -5.11 -13.02 -6.64
CA PHE A 62 -3.83 -13.70 -6.39
C PHE A 62 -3.89 -14.60 -5.15
N ALA A 63 -4.60 -14.19 -4.11
CA ALA A 63 -4.82 -15.03 -2.94
C ALA A 63 -5.63 -16.30 -3.26
N TYR A 64 -6.64 -16.19 -4.13
CA TYR A 64 -7.48 -17.33 -4.50
C TYR A 64 -6.77 -18.32 -5.44
N VAL A 65 -6.06 -17.82 -6.45
CA VAL A 65 -5.38 -18.67 -7.46
C VAL A 65 -4.23 -19.49 -6.86
N TYR A 66 -3.54 -18.96 -5.86
CA TYR A 66 -2.39 -19.60 -5.21
C TYR A 66 -2.75 -20.12 -3.81
N PHE A 67 -4.02 -20.47 -3.57
CA PHE A 67 -4.47 -20.98 -2.30
C PHE A 67 -3.95 -22.40 -2.06
N GLU A 68 -3.28 -22.64 -0.94
CA GLU A 68 -2.90 -23.98 -0.48
C GLU A 68 -3.37 -24.18 0.97
N ASP A 69 -3.89 -25.37 1.29
CA ASP A 69 -4.35 -25.71 2.63
C ASP A 69 -3.14 -25.96 3.56
N ARG A 70 -2.86 -25.01 4.44
CA ARG A 70 -1.81 -25.09 5.45
C ARG A 70 -2.30 -24.50 6.78
N ASN A 71 -1.87 -25.10 7.89
CA ASN A 71 -2.14 -24.56 9.22
C ASN A 71 -1.24 -23.35 9.50
N VAL A 72 -1.78 -22.14 9.35
CA VAL A 72 -1.06 -20.88 9.59
C VAL A 72 -1.69 -20.09 10.73
N ILE A 73 -0.87 -19.32 11.44
CA ILE A 73 -1.35 -18.33 12.41
C ILE A 73 -2.16 -17.29 11.63
N CYS A 74 -3.32 -16.91 12.16
CA CYS A 74 -4.24 -16.04 11.46
C CYS A 74 -3.70 -14.61 11.37
N GLY A 75 -2.97 -14.29 10.30
CA GLY A 75 -2.57 -12.93 9.91
C GLY A 75 -3.10 -12.49 8.53
N PRO A 76 -3.35 -11.20 8.29
CA PRO A 76 -3.74 -10.67 6.97
C PRO A 76 -2.79 -11.05 5.80
N PRO A 77 -1.45 -11.04 5.95
CA PRO A 77 -0.56 -11.40 4.84
C PRO A 77 -0.47 -12.92 4.62
N GLU A 78 -0.94 -13.74 5.56
CA GLU A 78 -0.83 -15.21 5.51
C GLU A 78 -1.83 -15.84 4.54
N ILE A 79 -2.81 -15.07 4.07
CA ILE A 79 -3.68 -15.45 2.95
C ILE A 79 -2.89 -15.51 1.64
N TYR A 80 -1.80 -14.74 1.51
CA TYR A 80 -0.96 -14.73 0.31
C TYR A 80 0.19 -15.71 0.49
N GLN A 81 0.19 -16.80 -0.28
CA GLN A 81 1.16 -17.89 -0.12
C GLN A 81 2.18 -17.92 -1.27
N GLY A 82 3.41 -18.35 -0.97
CA GLY A 82 4.48 -18.53 -1.96
C GLY A 82 4.64 -17.33 -2.91
N LYS A 83 4.41 -17.56 -4.21
CA LYS A 83 4.52 -16.55 -5.27
C LYS A 83 3.49 -15.42 -5.13
N ALA A 84 2.30 -15.69 -4.58
CA ALA A 84 1.28 -14.67 -4.33
C ALA A 84 1.76 -13.63 -3.31
N LYS A 85 2.54 -14.04 -2.29
CA LYS A 85 3.12 -13.11 -1.31
C LYS A 85 4.11 -12.14 -1.95
N ALA A 86 4.95 -12.64 -2.85
CA ALA A 86 5.91 -11.83 -3.61
C ALA A 86 5.20 -10.86 -4.57
N LEU A 87 4.18 -11.32 -5.30
CA LEU A 87 3.38 -10.47 -6.19
C LEU A 87 2.62 -9.39 -5.42
N TRP A 88 1.94 -9.77 -4.32
CA TRP A 88 1.23 -8.84 -3.45
C TRP A 88 2.17 -7.76 -2.89
N GLY A 89 3.34 -8.18 -2.41
CA GLY A 89 4.38 -7.28 -1.89
C GLY A 89 4.94 -6.35 -2.97
N SER A 90 5.27 -6.87 -4.15
CA SER A 90 5.81 -6.08 -5.26
C SER A 90 4.83 -5.03 -5.77
N LEU A 91 3.55 -5.38 -5.91
CA LEU A 91 2.51 -4.45 -6.32
C LEU A 91 2.27 -3.37 -5.26
N SER A 92 2.20 -3.77 -3.99
CA SER A 92 2.05 -2.82 -2.88
C SER A 92 3.23 -1.86 -2.82
N PHE A 93 4.46 -2.35 -2.98
CA PHE A 93 5.66 -1.52 -3.03
C PHE A 93 5.61 -0.52 -4.19
N THR A 94 5.19 -0.96 -5.39
CA THR A 94 5.05 -0.09 -6.56
C THR A 94 4.07 1.05 -6.30
N VAL A 95 2.92 0.76 -5.69
CA VAL A 95 1.91 1.77 -5.34
C VAL A 95 2.44 2.76 -4.29
N ILE A 96 3.22 2.29 -3.31
CA ILE A 96 3.85 3.15 -2.31
C ILE A 96 4.85 4.10 -2.96
N ILE A 97 5.75 3.60 -3.81
CA ILE A 97 6.75 4.42 -4.52
C ILE A 97 6.05 5.46 -5.40
N LEU A 98 5.04 5.05 -6.17
CA LEU A 98 4.28 5.97 -7.00
C LEU A 98 3.59 7.06 -6.16
N SER A 99 3.03 6.69 -5.01
CA SER A 99 2.44 7.64 -4.07
C SER A 99 3.47 8.67 -3.61
N VAL A 100 4.65 8.22 -3.16
CA VAL A 100 5.74 9.12 -2.73
C VAL A 100 6.10 10.12 -3.84
N ILE A 101 6.24 9.65 -5.08
CA ILE A 101 6.57 10.50 -6.24
C ILE A 101 5.48 11.56 -6.47
N LEU A 102 4.20 11.17 -6.46
CA LEU A 102 3.09 12.10 -6.66
C LEU A 102 3.04 13.16 -5.55
N TYR A 103 3.13 12.75 -4.30
CA TYR A 103 3.13 13.68 -3.16
C TYR A 103 4.32 14.63 -3.20
N TYR A 104 5.50 14.14 -3.58
CA TYR A 104 6.67 15.01 -3.78
C TYR A 104 6.45 16.01 -4.92
N ALA A 105 5.84 15.60 -6.03
CA ALA A 105 5.50 16.49 -7.14
C ALA A 105 4.50 17.59 -6.73
N VAL A 106 3.47 17.24 -5.97
CA VAL A 106 2.52 18.20 -5.40
C VAL A 106 3.23 19.15 -4.44
N TRP A 107 4.09 18.64 -3.55
CA TRP A 107 4.84 19.46 -2.60
C TRP A 107 5.75 20.47 -3.27
N ARG A 108 6.51 20.05 -4.30
CA ARG A 108 7.34 20.98 -5.09
C ARG A 108 6.50 22.09 -5.71
N LYS A 109 5.36 21.74 -6.33
CA LYS A 109 4.53 22.72 -7.02
C LYS A 109 3.86 23.71 -6.07
N LEU A 110 3.40 23.21 -4.92
CA LEU A 110 2.78 24.00 -3.87
C LEU A 110 3.81 24.95 -3.20
N LYS A 111 5.03 24.47 -2.93
CA LYS A 111 6.12 25.34 -2.43
C LYS A 111 6.41 26.51 -3.37
N ASN A 112 6.28 26.29 -4.68
CA ASN A 112 6.54 27.32 -5.69
C ASN A 112 5.33 28.23 -5.97
N THR A 113 4.17 27.99 -5.34
CA THR A 113 2.94 28.76 -5.56
C THR A 113 2.43 29.32 -4.23
N PRO A 114 2.86 30.52 -3.81
CA PRO A 114 2.56 31.07 -2.48
C PRO A 114 1.09 31.51 -2.27
N SER A 115 0.22 31.37 -3.28
CA SER A 115 -1.13 31.96 -3.29
C SER A 115 -2.23 31.11 -2.63
N MET A 116 -1.95 29.91 -2.10
CA MET A 116 -2.99 28.97 -1.66
C MET A 116 -2.87 28.53 -0.19
N ALA A 117 -2.88 29.49 0.75
CA ALA A 117 -2.74 29.25 2.19
C ALA A 117 -3.65 28.14 2.76
N ASN A 118 -4.90 28.00 2.27
CA ASN A 118 -5.82 26.94 2.69
C ASN A 118 -5.39 25.54 2.21
N ASP A 119 -4.80 25.44 1.02
CA ASP A 119 -4.36 24.16 0.45
C ASP A 119 -3.11 23.64 1.17
N HIS A 120 -2.24 24.53 1.66
CA HIS A 120 -1.09 24.15 2.48
C HIS A 120 -1.48 23.41 3.77
N ARG A 121 -2.59 23.82 4.43
CA ARG A 121 -3.04 23.18 5.68
C ARG A 121 -3.59 21.78 5.44
N LEU A 122 -4.45 21.62 4.43
CA LEU A 122 -4.96 20.31 4.01
C LEU A 122 -3.82 19.39 3.57
N PHE A 123 -2.87 19.92 2.80
CA PHE A 123 -1.74 19.15 2.31
C PHE A 123 -0.79 18.68 3.42
N ARG A 124 -0.53 19.51 4.44
CA ARG A 124 0.30 19.13 5.60
C ARG A 124 -0.30 17.96 6.37
N SER A 125 -1.62 17.94 6.55
CA SER A 125 -2.31 16.82 7.21
C SER A 125 -2.17 15.52 6.41
N ILE A 126 -2.41 15.57 5.09
CA ILE A 126 -2.29 14.40 4.24
C ILE A 126 -0.84 13.90 4.19
N LEU A 127 0.16 14.79 4.12
CA LEU A 127 1.57 14.41 4.19
C LEU A 127 1.94 13.73 5.51
N ALA A 128 1.35 14.15 6.63
CA ALA A 128 1.57 13.47 7.90
C ALA A 128 0.99 12.06 7.88
N ILE A 129 -0.25 11.89 7.40
CA ILE A 129 -0.89 10.57 7.24
C ILE A 129 -0.05 9.67 6.33
N MET A 130 0.45 10.22 5.22
CA MET A 130 1.33 9.52 4.28
C MET A 130 2.65 9.08 4.93
N GLY A 131 3.29 9.98 5.69
CA GLY A 131 4.52 9.68 6.40
C GLY A 131 4.31 8.51 7.36
N VAL A 132 3.23 8.53 8.15
CA VAL A 132 2.88 7.43 9.06
C VAL A 132 2.64 6.13 8.30
N LEU A 133 1.92 6.16 7.17
CA LEU A 133 1.68 4.98 6.35
C LEU A 133 2.97 4.40 5.79
N ILE A 134 3.81 5.22 5.17
CA ILE A 134 5.09 4.78 4.59
C ILE A 134 5.99 4.20 5.69
N LEU A 135 6.09 4.87 6.83
CA LEU A 135 6.86 4.36 7.98
C LEU A 135 6.30 3.04 8.50
N GLY A 136 4.97 2.90 8.57
CA GLY A 136 4.32 1.64 8.95
C GLY A 136 4.64 0.49 7.98
N TRP A 137 4.60 0.76 6.67
CA TRP A 137 4.97 -0.22 5.65
C TRP A 137 6.46 -0.58 5.70
N LEU A 138 7.35 0.41 5.84
CA LEU A 138 8.79 0.18 6.00
C LEU A 138 9.09 -0.66 7.24
N LEU A 139 8.44 -0.37 8.37
CA LEU A 139 8.57 -1.13 9.60
C LEU A 139 8.10 -2.58 9.41
N THR A 140 6.97 -2.78 8.73
CA THR A 140 6.44 -4.12 8.43
C THR A 140 7.39 -4.93 7.55
N ILE A 141 7.94 -4.32 6.50
CA ILE A 141 8.92 -4.97 5.61
C ILE A 141 10.20 -5.30 6.38
N THR A 142 10.70 -4.36 7.18
CA THR A 142 11.92 -4.55 7.98
C THR A 142 11.74 -5.69 8.97
N MET A 143 10.60 -5.74 9.68
CA MET A 143 10.27 -6.84 10.59
C MET A 143 10.18 -8.17 9.85
N PHE A 144 9.56 -8.22 8.68
CA PHE A 144 9.49 -9.44 7.88
C PHE A 144 10.87 -9.94 7.47
N VAL A 145 11.75 -9.07 6.98
CA VAL A 145 13.13 -9.42 6.61
C VAL A 145 13.92 -9.89 7.81
N LEU A 146 13.82 -9.20 8.96
CA LEU A 146 14.49 -9.60 10.19
C LEU A 146 14.04 -10.97 10.68
N VAL A 147 12.74 -11.26 10.65
CA VAL A 147 12.21 -12.57 11.02
C VAL A 147 12.74 -13.67 10.11
N VAL A 148 12.72 -13.45 8.79
CA VAL A 148 13.27 -14.41 7.82
C VAL A 148 14.76 -14.63 8.06
N PHE A 149 15.53 -13.55 8.25
CA PHE A 149 16.97 -13.63 8.50
C PHE A 149 17.29 -14.35 9.82
N LEU A 150 16.53 -14.09 10.89
CA LEU A 150 16.69 -14.77 12.18
C LEU A 150 16.29 -16.25 12.12
N LEU A 151 15.25 -16.59 11.35
CA LEU A 151 14.83 -17.97 11.14
C LEU A 151 15.85 -18.74 10.29
N ASP A 152 16.38 -18.12 9.24
CA ASP A 152 17.44 -18.68 8.40
C ASP A 152 18.72 -18.89 9.23
N TRP A 153 19.09 -17.91 10.06
CA TRP A 153 20.20 -18.02 11.01
C TRP A 153 20.00 -19.17 12.02
N ARG A 154 18.79 -19.32 12.57
CA ARG A 154 18.44 -20.46 13.44
C ARG A 154 18.50 -21.81 12.71
N GLY A 155 18.03 -21.87 11.47
CA GLY A 155 18.09 -23.06 10.62
C GLY A 155 19.53 -23.48 10.28
N LEU A 156 20.40 -22.50 10.03
CA LEU A 156 21.83 -22.72 9.83
C LEU A 156 22.49 -23.27 11.11
N PHE A 157 22.18 -22.69 12.27
CA PHE A 157 22.71 -23.15 13.56
C PHE A 157 22.26 -24.57 13.92
N SER A 158 20.99 -24.93 13.62
CA SER A 158 20.47 -26.27 13.88
C SER A 158 21.10 -27.33 12.98
N ASN A 159 21.45 -27.01 11.74
CA ASN A 159 22.12 -27.94 10.83
C ASN A 159 23.59 -28.15 11.20
N ILE A 160 24.29 -27.11 11.68
CA ILE A 160 25.67 -27.21 12.17
C ILE A 160 25.74 -28.11 13.42
N HIS A 161 24.74 -28.02 14.31
CA HIS A 161 24.73 -28.86 15.53
C HIS A 161 24.45 -30.34 15.25
N LEU A 162 23.77 -30.68 14.14
CA LEU A 162 23.49 -32.06 13.72
C LEU A 162 24.68 -32.73 13.00
N GLN A 163 25.61 -31.96 12.43
CA GLN A 163 26.84 -32.49 11.81
C GLN A 163 27.98 -32.72 12.82
N SER A 164 27.82 -32.27 14.07
CA SER A 164 28.82 -32.42 15.14
C SER A 164 28.55 -33.60 16.10
N LEU A 165 27.53 -34.43 15.81
CA LEU A 165 27.17 -35.66 16.52
C LEU A 165 27.30 -36.84 15.55
#